data_AF-A0A2J6PNQ6-F1
#
_entry.id   AF-A0A2J6PNQ6-F1
#
_cell.length_a   1.000
_cell.length_b   1.000
_cell.length_c   1.000
_cell.angle_alpha   90.00
_cell.angle_beta   90.00
_cell.angle_gamma   90.00
#
_symmetry.space_group_name_H-M   'P 1'
#
loop_
_entity.id
_entity.type
_entity.pdbx_description
1 polymer ?
#
loop_
_entity_poly.entity_id
_entity_poly.type
_entity_poly.pdbx_seq_one_letter_code
_entity_poly.pdbx_strand_id
1 'polypeptide(L)'
;QLRVEIMILRAQLAVQSITPRRARLPDPEKFAGSTYKFDTWHPSIKAKLRVDGPIIGDEIAQFYYIYLNLDSSVQSIVLPQLAQAEEI
;
A
#
# COMPACT_ATOMS: atom_id res chain seq x y z
N GLN A 1 18.59 -6.12 39.99
CA GLN A 1 18.54 -6.58 38.59
C GLN A 1 17.27 -6.11 37.87
N LEU A 2 16.06 -6.38 38.39
CA LEU A 2 14.79 -6.07 37.71
C LEU A 2 14.61 -4.63 37.18
N ARG A 3 15.04 -3.61 37.95
CA ARG A 3 14.94 -2.19 37.53
C ARG A 3 15.80 -1.86 36.30
N VAL A 4 16.95 -2.51 36.17
CA VAL A 4 17.87 -2.32 35.03
C VAL A 4 17.27 -2.96 33.78
N GLU A 5 16.66 -4.13 33.94
CA GLU A 5 16.03 -4.89 32.85
C GLU A 5 14.82 -4.13 32.27
N ILE A 6 13.96 -3.57 33.14
CA ILE A 6 12.86 -2.69 32.72
C ILE A 6 13.39 -1.45 31.97
N MET A 7 14.52 -0.89 32.41
CA MET A 7 15.11 0.29 31.77
C MET A 7 15.65 -0.05 30.37
N ILE A 8 16.28 -1.22 30.22
CA ILE A 8 16.77 -1.73 28.94
C ILE A 8 15.61 -2.02 27.98
N LEU A 9 14.55 -2.68 28.45
CA LEU A 9 13.34 -2.95 27.67
C LEU A 9 12.67 -1.67 27.18
N ARG A 10 12.57 -0.66 28.04
CA ARG A 10 12.02 0.65 27.66
C ARG A 10 12.89 1.38 26.65
N ALA A 11 14.22 1.31 26.79
CA ALA A 11 15.15 1.88 25.83
C ALA A 11 15.06 1.17 24.47
N GLN A 12 14.95 -0.16 24.45
CA GLN A 12 14.75 -0.94 23.22
C GLN A 12 13.43 -0.61 22.53
N LEU A 13 12.33 -0.48 23.28
CA LEU A 13 11.03 -0.07 22.75
C LEU A 13 11.05 1.36 22.22
N ALA A 14 11.77 2.27 22.87
CA ALA A 14 11.95 3.64 22.40
C ALA A 14 12.80 3.70 21.12
N VAL A 15 13.83 2.85 20.99
CA VAL A 15 14.61 2.74 19.74
C VAL A 15 13.78 2.13 18.62
N GLN A 16 12.91 1.14 18.92
CA GLN A 16 11.96 0.58 17.96
C GLN A 16 10.88 1.59 17.53
N SER A 17 10.46 2.51 18.40
CA SER A 17 9.49 3.55 18.06
C SER A 17 10.10 4.70 17.23
N ILE A 18 11.42 4.81 17.19
CA ILE A 18 12.17 5.68 16.26
C ILE A 18 12.44 4.94 14.93
N THR A 19 11.55 4.05 14.49
CA THR A 19 11.52 3.76 13.06
C THR A 19 11.12 5.06 12.35
N PRO A 20 11.97 5.62 11.48
CA PRO A 20 11.55 6.74 10.65
C PRO A 20 10.27 6.30 9.96
N ARG A 21 9.20 7.09 10.12
CA ARG A 21 7.95 6.89 9.40
C ARG A 21 8.36 6.82 7.93
N ARG A 22 8.39 5.60 7.35
CA ARG A 22 8.95 5.39 6.01
C ARG A 22 8.30 6.42 5.09
N ALA A 23 9.12 7.17 4.36
CA ALA A 23 8.63 8.21 3.47
C ALA A 23 7.60 7.57 2.52
N ARG A 24 6.38 8.09 2.53
CA ARG A 24 5.28 7.61 1.68
C ARG A 24 5.19 8.52 0.47
N LEU A 25 5.04 7.93 -0.71
CA LEU A 25 4.69 8.71 -1.90
C LEU A 25 3.25 9.23 -1.77
N PRO A 26 2.90 10.37 -2.39
CA PRO A 26 1.50 10.78 -2.52
C PRO A 26 0.70 9.70 -3.25
N ASP A 27 -0.59 9.58 -2.93
CA ASP A 27 -1.48 8.68 -3.65
C ASP A 27 -1.74 9.22 -5.07
N PRO A 28 -1.78 8.36 -6.10
CA PRO A 28 -2.06 8.80 -7.46
C PRO A 28 -3.53 9.22 -7.61
N GLU A 29 -3.83 9.97 -8.68
CA GLU A 29 -5.22 10.20 -9.11
C GLU A 29 -5.89 8.84 -9.43
N LYS A 30 -7.21 8.73 -9.24
CA LYS A 30 -7.93 7.53 -9.65
C LYS A 30 -7.91 7.35 -11.17
N PHE A 31 -7.80 6.10 -11.63
CA PHE A 31 -7.89 5.80 -13.05
C PHE A 31 -9.34 5.72 -13.53
N ALA A 32 -9.73 6.67 -14.38
CA ALA A 32 -11.07 6.77 -14.95
C ALA A 32 -11.27 6.01 -16.29
N GLY A 33 -10.32 5.15 -16.69
CA GLY A 33 -10.46 4.34 -17.91
C GLY A 33 -9.98 5.02 -19.20
N SER A 34 -9.43 6.23 -19.11
CA SER A 34 -8.86 6.93 -20.25
C SER A 34 -7.52 6.32 -20.70
N THR A 35 -7.42 5.95 -21.98
CA THR A 35 -6.17 5.44 -22.57
C THR A 35 -5.05 6.48 -22.53
N TYR A 36 -5.34 7.76 -22.76
CA TYR A 36 -4.32 8.82 -22.73
C TYR A 36 -3.78 9.10 -21.32
N LYS A 37 -4.56 8.83 -20.26
CA LYS A 37 -4.09 8.92 -18.86
C LYS A 37 -3.42 7.64 -18.39
N PHE A 38 -3.54 6.53 -19.11
CA PHE A 38 -2.96 5.26 -18.68
C PHE A 38 -1.43 5.35 -18.61
N ASP A 39 -0.80 5.98 -19.61
CA ASP A 39 0.66 6.10 -19.70
C ASP A 39 1.28 6.94 -18.58
N THR A 40 0.49 7.79 -17.91
CA THR A 40 0.93 8.56 -16.74
C THR A 40 0.49 7.93 -15.41
N TRP A 41 -0.70 7.33 -15.38
CA TRP A 41 -1.22 6.66 -14.18
C TRP A 41 -0.47 5.36 -13.86
N HIS A 42 -0.21 4.52 -14.86
CA HIS A 42 0.46 3.23 -14.69
C HIS A 42 1.87 3.32 -14.07
N PRO A 43 2.78 4.23 -14.51
CA PRO A 43 4.06 4.40 -13.81
C PRO A 43 3.87 4.97 -12.39
N SER A 44 2.85 5.80 -12.16
CA SER A 44 2.56 6.37 -10.83
C SER A 44 2.13 5.30 -9.82
N ILE A 45 1.19 4.42 -10.18
CA ILE A 45 0.77 3.31 -9.31
C ILE A 45 1.91 2.31 -9.10
N LYS A 46 2.73 2.05 -10.11
CA LYS A 46 3.94 1.21 -9.98
C LYS A 46 4.96 1.80 -9.01
N ALA A 47 5.23 3.10 -9.11
CA ALA A 47 6.13 3.79 -8.19
C ALA A 47 5.62 3.72 -6.75
N LYS A 48 4.32 3.93 -6.57
CA LYS A 48 3.66 3.83 -5.27
C LYS A 48 3.79 2.44 -4.66
N LEU A 49 3.49 1.38 -5.41
CA LEU A 49 3.65 0.00 -4.92
C LEU A 49 5.11 -0.35 -4.62
N ARG A 50 6.05 0.15 -5.42
CA ARG A 50 7.48 -0.11 -5.19
C ARG A 50 8.00 0.51 -3.89
N VAL A 51 7.52 1.69 -3.51
CA VAL A 51 7.97 2.42 -2.31
C VAL A 51 7.13 2.05 -1.08
N ASP A 52 5.81 2.07 -1.24
CA ASP A 52 4.86 1.89 -0.13
C ASP A 52 4.36 0.44 0.01
N GLY A 53 4.65 -0.47 -0.93
CA GLY A 53 4.18 -1.87 -0.90
C GLY A 53 4.38 -2.56 0.45
N PRO A 54 5.58 -2.52 1.06
CA PRO A 54 5.81 -3.10 2.38
C PRO A 54 4.99 -2.46 3.53
N ILE A 55 4.45 -1.27 3.34
CA ILE A 55 3.57 -0.57 4.29
C ILE A 55 2.09 -0.86 3.98
N ILE A 56 1.75 -0.97 2.70
CA ILE A 56 0.40 -1.33 2.23
C ILE A 56 0.03 -2.73 2.70
N GLY A 57 0.98 -3.67 2.65
CA GLY A 57 0.80 -5.03 3.17
C GLY A 57 1.26 -6.09 2.18
N ASP A 58 0.64 -7.26 2.29
CA ASP A 58 0.85 -8.39 1.39
C ASP A 58 0.29 -8.12 -0.03
N GLU A 59 0.40 -9.11 -0.91
CA GLU A 59 -0.02 -9.00 -2.30
C GLU A 59 -1.53 -8.76 -2.44
N ILE A 60 -2.34 -9.32 -1.53
CA ILE A 60 -3.79 -9.13 -1.49
C ILE A 60 -4.11 -7.68 -1.12
N ALA A 61 -3.49 -7.14 -0.08
CA ALA A 61 -3.65 -5.74 0.32
C ALA A 61 -3.19 -4.77 -0.80
N GLN A 62 -2.10 -5.10 -1.49
CA GLN A 62 -1.61 -4.32 -2.63
C GLN A 62 -2.56 -4.38 -3.83
N PHE A 63 -3.18 -5.53 -4.10
CA PHE A 63 -4.21 -5.67 -5.12
C PHE A 63 -5.43 -4.81 -4.81
N TYR A 64 -5.96 -4.87 -3.58
CA TYR A 64 -7.08 -4.01 -3.16
C TYR A 64 -6.72 -2.53 -3.22
N TYR A 65 -5.48 -2.16 -2.90
CA TYR A 65 -5.02 -0.79 -3.07
C TYR A 65 -5.13 -0.33 -4.53
N ILE A 66 -4.72 -1.15 -5.50
CA ILE A 66 -4.88 -0.84 -6.93
C ILE A 66 -6.36 -0.73 -7.29
N TYR A 67 -7.19 -1.70 -6.88
CA TYR A 67 -8.63 -1.72 -7.15
C TYR A 67 -9.33 -0.44 -6.63
N LEU A 68 -9.00 0.01 -5.43
CA LEU A 68 -9.55 1.25 -4.84
C LEU A 68 -9.06 2.53 -5.53
N ASN A 69 -7.95 2.46 -6.27
CA ASN A 69 -7.43 3.52 -7.13
C ASN A 69 -8.03 3.50 -8.54
N LEU A 70 -8.97 2.60 -8.84
CA LEU A 70 -9.81 2.67 -10.04
C LEU A 70 -11.07 3.48 -9.76
N ASP A 71 -11.59 4.17 -10.77
CA ASP A 71 -12.93 4.76 -10.70
C ASP A 71 -13.99 3.64 -10.69
N SER A 72 -15.12 3.90 -10.05
CA SER A 72 -16.30 3.03 -9.98
C SER A 72 -16.73 2.44 -11.34
N SER A 73 -16.67 3.24 -12.40
CA SER A 73 -16.97 2.80 -13.76
C SER A 73 -15.99 1.72 -14.23
N VAL A 74 -14.70 1.86 -13.93
CA VAL A 74 -13.65 0.89 -14.28
C VAL A 74 -13.69 -0.33 -13.36
N GLN A 75 -13.96 -0.13 -12.06
CA GLN A 75 -14.14 -1.22 -11.10
C GLN A 75 -15.20 -2.22 -11.57
N SER A 76 -16.33 -1.71 -12.08
CA SER A 76 -17.43 -2.55 -12.59
C SER A 76 -17.01 -3.51 -13.71
N ILE A 77 -15.98 -3.16 -14.49
CA ILE A 77 -15.45 -3.97 -15.59
C ILE A 77 -14.56 -5.11 -15.05
N VAL A 78 -13.92 -4.89 -13.90
CA VAL A 78 -12.94 -5.82 -13.32
C VAL A 78 -13.49 -6.66 -12.17
N LEU A 79 -14.78 -6.55 -11.84
CA LEU A 79 -15.44 -7.35 -10.80
C LEU A 79 -15.29 -8.87 -10.99
N PRO A 80 -15.39 -9.43 -12.22
CA PRO A 80 -15.15 -10.86 -12.42
C PRO A 80 -13.73 -11.29 -12.04
N GLN A 81 -12.73 -10.45 -12.33
CA GLN A 81 -11.32 -10.71 -12.01
C GLN A 81 -11.05 -10.57 -10.51
N LEU A 82 -11.73 -9.63 -9.86
CA LEU A 82 -11.72 -9.48 -8.40
C LEU A 82 -12.26 -10.75 -7.73
N ALA A 83 -13.44 -11.23 -8.15
CA ALA A 83 -14.04 -12.44 -7.59
C ALA A 83 -13.13 -13.67 -7.76
N GLN A 84 -12.49 -13.83 -8.93
CA GLN A 84 -11.56 -14.94 -9.17
C GLN A 84 -10.32 -14.88 -8.27
N ALA A 85 -9.82 -13.67 -7.95
CA ALA A 85 -8.66 -13.48 -7.08
C ALA A 85 -8.97 -13.80 -5.61
N GLU A 86 -10.23 -13.72 -5.19
CA GLU A 86 -10.67 -14.02 -3.82
C GLU A 86 -10.89 -15.53 -3.56
N GLU A 87 -10.91 -16.35 -4.60
CA GLU A 87 -11.11 -17.81 -4.51
C GLU A 87 -9.81 -18.62 -4.33
N ILE A 88 -8.64 -17.98 -4.35
CA ILE A 88 -7.30 -18.61 -4.28
C ILE A 88 -6.69 -18.42 -2.88
#